data_AF-A0A951SVY7-F1
#
_entry.id   AF-A0A951SVY7-F1
#
_cell.length_a   1.000
_cell.length_b   1.000
_cell.length_c   1.000
_cell.angle_alpha   90.00
_cell.angle_beta   90.00
_cell.angle_gamma   90.00
#
_symmetry.space_group_name_H-M   'P 1'
#
loop_
_entity.id
_entity.type
_entity.pdbx_description
1 polymer ?
#
loop_
_entity_poly.entity_id
_entity_poly.type
_entity_poly.pdbx_seq_one_letter_code
_entity_poly.pdbx_strand_id
1 'polypeptide(L)'
;MNLKKIQLMLAFGGLLSLIANCGAFDKPEDKSAMLLAGALLNENFELNGHWNDGFADHTISAGRNLANQVWGRWDFSFDDNGTLTTTYAQIVEFDNNKKVVYHNTTGCTPANGTYGPNCTTGYSRVVWTYSAGSLYTCTDAYGKASLSDAKAAPNLADTSDIENSGCGSFNSPWSLMIRL
;
A
#
# COMPACT_ATOMS: atom_id res chain seq x y z
N MET A 1 10.93 59.12 33.61
CA MET A 1 11.44 57.75 33.37
C MET A 1 12.35 57.80 32.17
N ASN A 2 13.65 57.55 32.40
CA ASN A 2 14.77 57.91 31.54
C ASN A 2 15.13 56.81 30.52
N LEU A 3 15.63 57.26 29.38
CA LEU A 3 16.30 56.50 28.33
C LEU A 3 17.44 55.62 28.87
N LYS A 4 17.71 54.49 28.20
CA LYS A 4 19.02 54.26 27.52
C LYS A 4 18.99 53.02 26.61
N LYS A 5 19.22 53.27 25.32
CA LYS A 5 19.76 52.31 24.35
C LYS A 5 21.18 51.93 24.76
N ILE A 6 21.54 50.66 24.68
CA ILE A 6 22.94 50.21 24.62
C ILE A 6 23.05 49.23 23.44
N GLN A 7 23.69 49.70 22.38
CA GLN A 7 24.29 48.86 21.36
C GLN A 7 25.56 48.24 21.97
N LEU A 8 25.78 46.94 21.77
CA LEU A 8 27.11 46.37 21.85
C LEU A 8 27.34 45.51 20.62
N MET A 9 28.08 46.08 19.67
CA MET A 9 28.77 45.34 18.63
C MET A 9 29.90 44.55 19.28
N LEU A 10 30.00 43.26 18.95
CA LEU A 10 31.23 42.50 19.08
C LEU A 10 31.39 41.67 17.81
N ALA A 11 32.23 42.21 16.92
CA ALA A 11 32.81 41.52 15.79
C ALA A 11 34.08 40.82 16.28
N PHE A 12 34.13 39.50 16.14
CA PHE A 12 35.34 38.67 16.06
C PHE A 12 34.87 37.43 15.28
N GLY A 13 35.34 37.17 14.06
CA GLY A 13 36.75 37.01 13.73
C GLY A 13 37.04 35.51 13.76
N GLY A 14 36.59 34.80 12.74
CA GLY A 14 36.72 33.34 12.62
C GLY A 14 36.55 32.92 11.18
N LEU A 15 37.57 33.21 10.38
CA LEU A 15 37.75 32.69 9.03
C LEU A 15 37.93 31.17 9.16
N LEU A 16 36.82 30.41 9.20
CA LEU A 16 36.88 28.97 9.12
C LEU A 16 37.17 28.62 7.66
N SER A 17 38.45 28.41 7.40
CA SER A 17 38.98 27.85 6.17
C SER A 17 38.28 26.53 5.89
N LEU A 18 37.20 26.56 5.10
CA LEU A 18 36.74 25.42 4.34
C LEU A 18 37.85 25.15 3.32
N ILE A 19 38.81 24.32 3.74
CA ILE A 19 39.65 23.60 2.80
C ILE A 19 38.66 22.75 2.00
N ALA A 20 38.30 23.28 0.84
CA ALA A 20 37.72 22.51 -0.24
C ALA A 20 38.77 21.45 -0.60
N ASN A 21 38.72 20.32 0.09
CA ASN A 21 39.36 19.11 -0.35
C ASN A 21 38.51 18.59 -1.52
N CYS A 22 38.65 19.23 -2.69
CA CYS A 22 38.30 18.66 -3.98
C CYS A 22 39.29 17.54 -4.29
N GLY A 23 39.28 16.50 -3.45
CA GLY A 23 39.96 15.24 -3.66
C GLY A 23 38.95 14.26 -4.23
N ALA A 24 38.94 14.18 -5.56
CA ALA A 24 38.56 13.01 -6.36
C ALA A 24 37.66 11.96 -5.68
N PHE A 25 36.35 12.09 -5.87
CA PHE A 25 35.42 10.96 -5.86
C PHE A 25 34.81 10.77 -7.27
N ASP A 26 35.67 10.76 -8.28
CA ASP A 26 35.33 10.28 -9.63
C ASP A 26 35.60 8.77 -9.73
N LYS A 27 34.90 7.98 -8.92
CA LYS A 27 34.74 6.55 -9.20
C LYS A 27 33.25 6.21 -9.33
N PRO A 28 32.77 5.88 -10.54
CA PRO A 28 31.36 5.52 -10.77
C PRO A 28 30.95 4.14 -10.22
N GLU A 29 31.65 3.57 -9.24
CA GLU A 29 31.62 2.12 -8.99
C GLU A 29 30.70 1.64 -7.86
N ASP A 30 30.13 2.52 -7.01
CA ASP A 30 29.33 2.07 -5.85
C ASP A 30 27.85 2.45 -5.86
N LYS A 31 27.27 2.78 -7.03
CA LYS A 31 25.80 2.95 -7.13
C LYS A 31 25.04 1.64 -6.91
N SER A 32 25.67 0.50 -7.20
CA SER A 32 25.06 -0.83 -7.08
C SER A 32 24.85 -1.25 -5.62
N ALA A 33 25.77 -0.91 -4.72
CA ALA A 33 25.67 -1.26 -3.30
C ALA A 33 24.55 -0.48 -2.59
N MET A 34 24.37 0.80 -2.93
CA MET A 34 23.23 1.60 -2.43
C MET A 34 21.88 1.16 -3.02
N LEU A 35 21.83 0.75 -4.30
CA LEU A 35 20.61 0.20 -4.88
C LEU A 35 20.22 -1.13 -4.23
N LEU A 36 21.19 -2.00 -3.94
CA LEU A 36 20.94 -3.29 -3.29
C LEU A 36 20.53 -3.11 -1.83
N ALA A 37 21.15 -2.18 -1.09
CA ALA A 37 20.71 -1.82 0.25
C ALA A 37 19.30 -1.21 0.25
N GLY A 38 18.97 -0.37 -0.74
CA GLY A 38 17.62 0.17 -0.91
C GLY A 38 16.57 -0.90 -1.20
N ALA A 39 16.92 -1.95 -1.95
CA ALA A 39 16.03 -3.09 -2.21
C ALA A 39 15.86 -4.01 -1.00
N LEU A 40 16.88 -4.14 -0.15
CA LEU A 40 16.87 -4.98 1.06
C LEU A 40 16.20 -4.33 2.28
N LEU A 41 16.05 -3.00 2.28
CA LEU A 41 15.48 -2.26 3.40
C LEU A 41 14.00 -1.89 3.21
N ASN A 42 13.39 -2.30 2.10
CA ASN A 42 11.97 -2.10 1.87
C ASN A 42 11.18 -3.26 2.49
N GLU A 43 10.16 -2.94 3.28
CA GLU A 43 9.19 -3.96 3.69
C GLU A 43 8.32 -4.30 2.47
N ASN A 44 8.33 -5.57 2.08
CA ASN A 44 7.46 -6.07 1.04
C ASN A 44 6.09 -6.43 1.61
N PHE A 45 5.05 -6.13 0.85
CA PHE A 45 3.71 -6.59 1.18
C PHE A 45 3.60 -8.11 0.99
N GLU A 46 3.07 -8.82 1.99
CA GLU A 46 3.03 -10.28 2.01
C GLU A 46 2.24 -10.89 0.84
N LEU A 47 1.19 -10.19 0.38
CA LEU A 47 0.36 -10.67 -0.72
C LEU A 47 0.94 -10.37 -2.12
N ASN A 48 2.15 -9.82 -2.22
CA ASN A 48 2.79 -9.60 -3.51
C ASN A 48 2.85 -10.89 -4.34
N GLY A 49 2.33 -10.83 -5.56
CA GLY A 49 2.23 -12.00 -6.42
C GLY A 49 1.05 -11.94 -7.37
N HIS A 50 0.87 -13.06 -8.08
CA HIS A 50 -0.23 -13.28 -9.00
C HIS A 50 -1.10 -14.37 -8.38
N TRP A 51 -2.39 -14.11 -8.29
CA TRP A 51 -3.35 -14.97 -7.61
C TRP A 51 -4.63 -15.09 -8.44
N ASN A 52 -5.41 -16.13 -8.19
CA ASN A 52 -6.77 -16.29 -8.68
C ASN A 52 -7.66 -16.68 -7.52
N ASP A 53 -8.81 -16.02 -7.36
CA ASP A 53 -9.76 -16.31 -6.28
C ASP A 53 -10.99 -17.13 -6.71
N GLY A 54 -10.93 -17.71 -7.91
CA GLY A 54 -12.04 -18.38 -8.58
C GLY A 54 -13.00 -17.41 -9.29
N PHE A 55 -12.93 -16.11 -9.01
CA PHE A 55 -13.72 -15.08 -9.67
C PHE A 55 -12.87 -14.17 -10.57
N ALA A 56 -11.69 -13.77 -10.10
CA ALA A 56 -10.79 -12.86 -10.80
C ALA A 56 -9.32 -13.28 -10.63
N ASP A 57 -8.51 -12.84 -11.58
CA ASP A 57 -7.06 -12.79 -11.45
C ASP A 57 -6.66 -11.52 -10.70
N HIS A 58 -5.74 -11.67 -9.75
CA HIS A 58 -5.20 -10.59 -8.94
C HIS A 58 -3.71 -10.46 -9.19
N THR A 59 -3.26 -9.27 -9.58
CA THR A 59 -1.84 -8.93 -9.63
C THR A 59 -1.55 -7.88 -8.57
N ILE A 60 -0.75 -8.24 -7.58
CA ILE A 60 -0.46 -7.42 -6.40
C ILE A 60 1.02 -7.10 -6.37
N SER A 61 1.35 -5.82 -6.28
CA SER A 61 2.71 -5.34 -6.09
C SER A 61 2.71 -4.11 -5.20
N ALA A 62 3.25 -4.24 -4.00
CA ALA A 62 3.30 -3.17 -3.01
C ALA A 62 4.53 -3.29 -2.10
N GLY A 63 4.93 -2.17 -1.54
CA GLY A 63 5.99 -2.12 -0.56
C GLY A 63 6.01 -0.80 0.18
N ARG A 64 6.90 -0.73 1.16
CA ARG A 64 7.11 0.45 2.00
C ARG A 64 8.59 0.79 1.97
N ASN A 65 8.88 2.05 1.65
CA ASN A 65 10.26 2.53 1.61
C ASN A 65 10.77 2.90 3.02
N LEU A 66 12.06 3.22 3.10
CA LEU A 66 12.71 3.67 4.34
C LEU A 66 12.10 4.93 4.98
N ALA A 67 11.39 5.76 4.21
CA ALA A 67 10.66 6.91 4.71
C ALA A 67 9.23 6.57 5.15
N ASN A 68 8.93 5.27 5.31
CA ASN A 68 7.60 4.75 5.66
C ASN A 68 6.51 5.09 4.62
N GLN A 69 6.89 5.48 3.40
CA GLN A 69 5.95 5.76 2.32
C GLN A 69 5.58 4.46 1.64
N VAL A 70 4.27 4.24 1.51
CA VAL A 70 3.71 3.08 0.83
C VAL A 70 3.60 3.38 -0.66
N TRP A 71 4.00 2.41 -1.46
CA TRP A 71 3.73 2.36 -2.88
C TRP A 71 3.06 1.02 -3.17
N GLY A 72 2.25 0.98 -4.22
CA GLY A 72 1.75 -0.28 -4.72
C GLY A 72 0.38 -0.20 -5.32
N ARG A 73 -0.03 -1.35 -5.86
CA ARG A 73 -1.24 -1.51 -6.63
C ARG A 73 -1.76 -2.93 -6.45
N TRP A 74 -3.08 -3.06 -6.45
CA TRP A 74 -3.81 -4.30 -6.54
C TRP A 74 -4.70 -4.22 -7.78
N ASP A 75 -4.38 -5.05 -8.76
CA ASP A 75 -5.11 -5.16 -10.02
C ASP A 75 -6.04 -6.37 -9.95
N PHE A 76 -7.30 -6.19 -10.29
CA PHE A 76 -8.32 -7.23 -10.31
C PHE A 76 -8.82 -7.37 -11.75
N SER A 77 -8.62 -8.52 -12.37
CA SER A 77 -9.01 -8.78 -13.76
C SER A 77 -9.97 -9.96 -13.84
N PHE A 78 -11.11 -9.78 -14.49
CA PHE A 78 -12.06 -10.86 -14.74
C PHE A 78 -12.52 -10.83 -16.19
N ASP A 79 -12.76 -12.01 -16.75
CA ASP A 79 -13.32 -12.17 -18.08
C ASP A 79 -14.84 -12.32 -17.97
N ASP A 80 -15.57 -11.37 -18.56
CA ASP A 80 -17.01 -11.47 -18.76
C ASP A 80 -17.30 -11.70 -20.25
N ASN A 81 -17.59 -12.96 -20.60
CA ASN A 81 -17.97 -13.39 -21.95
C ASN A 81 -16.96 -12.99 -23.05
N GLY A 82 -15.66 -13.16 -22.80
CA GLY A 82 -14.57 -12.82 -23.70
C GLY A 82 -14.13 -11.36 -23.64
N THR A 83 -14.68 -10.57 -22.71
CA THR A 83 -14.22 -9.20 -22.45
C THR A 83 -13.52 -9.11 -21.11
N LEU A 84 -12.20 -8.92 -21.17
CA LEU A 84 -11.38 -8.72 -19.98
C LEU A 84 -11.63 -7.32 -19.39
N THR A 85 -12.12 -7.28 -18.15
CA THR A 85 -12.24 -6.05 -17.35
C THR A 85 -11.15 -6.03 -16.30
N THR A 86 -10.40 -4.94 -16.20
CA THR A 86 -9.44 -4.75 -15.10
C THR A 86 -9.79 -3.52 -14.26
N THR A 87 -9.93 -3.74 -12.96
CA THR A 87 -10.01 -2.69 -11.95
C THR A 87 -8.65 -2.46 -11.32
N TYR A 88 -8.31 -1.18 -11.11
CA TYR A 88 -7.04 -0.77 -10.57
C TYR A 88 -7.24 -0.09 -9.22
N ALA A 89 -6.66 -0.68 -8.17
CA ALA A 89 -6.71 -0.13 -6.83
C ALA A 89 -5.30 0.25 -6.36
N GLN A 90 -5.11 1.51 -5.94
CA GLN A 90 -3.85 1.96 -5.36
C GLN A 90 -3.76 1.49 -3.91
N ILE A 91 -2.70 0.77 -3.54
CA ILE A 91 -2.45 0.42 -2.14
C ILE A 91 -1.90 1.67 -1.44
N VAL A 92 -2.61 2.11 -0.41
CA VAL A 92 -2.27 3.34 0.34
C VAL A 92 -1.68 3.03 1.71
N GLU A 93 -2.00 1.87 2.29
CA GLU A 93 -1.45 1.42 3.57
C GLU A 93 -1.55 -0.10 3.71
N PHE A 94 -0.60 -0.74 4.36
CA PHE A 94 -0.71 -2.14 4.79
C PHE A 94 0.06 -2.39 6.09
N ASP A 95 -0.32 -3.43 6.82
CA ASP A 95 0.34 -3.94 8.02
C ASP A 95 0.31 -5.47 7.98
N ASN A 96 1.46 -6.09 7.69
CA ASN A 96 1.60 -7.54 7.56
C ASN A 96 1.36 -8.27 8.89
N ASN A 97 1.63 -7.62 10.03
CA ASN A 97 1.43 -8.22 11.35
C ASN A 97 -0.07 -8.28 11.70
N LYS A 98 -0.82 -7.25 11.33
CA LYS A 98 -2.29 -7.19 11.49
C LYS A 98 -3.07 -7.84 10.36
N LYS A 99 -2.37 -8.30 9.32
CA LYS A 99 -2.95 -8.90 8.11
C LYS A 99 -4.03 -8.02 7.49
N VAL A 100 -3.73 -6.73 7.33
CA VAL A 100 -4.65 -5.73 6.77
C VAL A 100 -3.99 -4.85 5.71
N VAL A 101 -4.73 -4.53 4.65
CA VAL A 101 -4.35 -3.59 3.59
C VAL A 101 -5.52 -2.66 3.29
N TYR A 102 -5.18 -1.42 2.99
CA TYR A 102 -6.09 -0.39 2.54
C TYR A 102 -5.73 0.00 1.13
N HIS A 103 -6.73 0.06 0.26
CA HIS A 103 -6.55 0.51 -1.11
C HIS A 103 -7.60 1.54 -1.47
N ASN A 104 -7.29 2.37 -2.47
CA ASN A 104 -8.19 3.36 -3.03
C ASN A 104 -8.44 3.07 -4.51
N THR A 105 -9.70 2.95 -4.89
CA THR A 105 -10.11 2.76 -6.27
C THR A 105 -10.71 4.08 -6.78
N THR A 106 -10.01 4.78 -7.68
CA THR A 106 -10.44 6.09 -8.17
C THR A 106 -11.44 6.01 -9.32
N GLY A 107 -11.54 4.86 -9.98
CA GLY A 107 -12.43 4.66 -11.10
C GLY A 107 -12.55 3.20 -11.46
N CYS A 108 -13.67 2.87 -12.10
CA CYS A 108 -13.95 1.57 -12.67
C CYS A 108 -14.03 1.75 -14.18
N THR A 109 -13.17 1.06 -14.91
CA THR A 109 -13.28 1.03 -16.37
C THR A 109 -14.22 -0.13 -16.71
N PRO A 110 -15.41 0.11 -17.26
CA PRO A 110 -16.27 -1.00 -17.66
C PRO A 110 -15.68 -1.69 -18.89
N ALA A 111 -15.68 -3.02 -18.92
CA ALA A 111 -15.85 -3.71 -20.19
C ALA A 111 -17.25 -3.35 -20.72
N ASN A 112 -17.33 -2.78 -21.93
CA ASN A 112 -18.59 -2.59 -22.65
C ASN A 112 -19.63 -1.66 -21.99
N GLY A 113 -19.19 -0.67 -21.20
CA GLY A 113 -20.07 0.39 -20.70
C GLY A 113 -21.06 -0.01 -19.60
N THR A 114 -21.02 -1.25 -19.13
CA THR A 114 -21.79 -1.72 -17.95
C THR A 114 -20.82 -1.88 -16.80
N TYR A 115 -21.05 -1.19 -15.67
CA TYR A 115 -20.28 -1.45 -14.46
C TYR A 115 -20.58 -2.89 -14.04
N GLY A 116 -19.57 -3.78 -14.11
CA GLY A 116 -19.67 -5.05 -13.41
C GLY A 116 -20.02 -4.76 -11.95
N PRO A 117 -20.89 -5.55 -11.30
CA PRO A 117 -21.42 -5.28 -9.96
C PRO A 117 -20.35 -5.16 -8.85
N ASN A 118 -19.09 -5.43 -9.18
CA ASN A 118 -18.03 -5.69 -8.21
C ASN A 118 -16.97 -4.59 -8.16
N CYS A 119 -17.14 -3.46 -8.87
CA CYS A 119 -16.22 -2.33 -8.75
C CYS A 119 -16.81 -1.22 -7.88
N THR A 120 -16.23 -1.05 -6.69
CA THR A 120 -16.57 0.02 -5.75
C THR A 120 -15.45 1.06 -5.74
N THR A 121 -15.79 2.34 -6.00
CA THR A 121 -14.83 3.45 -5.88
C THR A 121 -14.66 3.89 -4.43
N GLY A 122 -13.52 4.49 -4.11
CA GLY A 122 -13.17 4.95 -2.76
C GLY A 122 -12.21 4.00 -2.03
N TYR A 123 -12.09 4.22 -0.72
CA TYR A 123 -11.17 3.50 0.16
C TYR A 123 -11.81 2.24 0.72
N SER A 124 -11.13 1.11 0.54
CA SER A 124 -11.56 -0.18 1.09
C SER A 124 -10.50 -0.75 2.03
N ARG A 125 -10.93 -1.61 2.95
CA ARG A 125 -10.07 -2.41 3.82
C ARG A 125 -10.22 -3.88 3.42
N VAL A 126 -9.10 -4.52 3.17
CA VAL A 126 -9.00 -5.96 2.96
C VAL A 126 -8.17 -6.55 4.10
N VAL A 127 -8.68 -7.61 4.71
CA VAL A 127 -7.95 -8.43 5.68
C VAL A 127 -7.65 -9.79 5.06
N TRP A 128 -6.61 -10.46 5.56
CA TRP A 128 -6.29 -11.82 5.13
C TRP A 128 -5.90 -12.71 6.29
N THR A 129 -5.93 -14.02 6.04
CA THR A 129 -5.57 -15.04 7.01
C THR A 129 -5.10 -16.29 6.29
N TYR A 130 -4.47 -17.20 7.04
CA TYR A 130 -4.08 -18.51 6.54
C TYR A 130 -4.81 -19.60 7.30
N SER A 131 -5.40 -20.54 6.57
CA SER A 131 -6.03 -21.74 7.14
C SER A 131 -5.59 -22.96 6.34
N ALA A 132 -5.14 -24.01 7.04
CA ALA A 132 -4.59 -25.22 6.44
C ALA A 132 -3.52 -24.98 5.34
N GLY A 133 -2.74 -23.89 5.45
CA GLY A 133 -1.70 -23.50 4.48
C GLY A 133 -2.21 -22.70 3.28
N SER A 134 -3.52 -22.49 3.15
CA SER A 134 -4.14 -21.69 2.10
C SER A 134 -4.34 -20.25 2.55
N LEU A 135 -4.17 -19.30 1.62
CA LEU A 135 -4.41 -17.88 1.83
C LEU A 135 -5.88 -17.55 1.56
N TYR A 136 -6.52 -16.84 2.50
CA TYR A 136 -7.88 -16.33 2.34
C TYR A 136 -7.90 -14.82 2.53
N THR A 137 -8.68 -14.12 1.72
CA THR A 137 -8.87 -12.66 1.82
C THR A 137 -10.34 -12.30 2.01
N CYS A 138 -10.56 -11.17 2.66
CA CYS A 138 -11.89 -10.61 2.85
C CYS A 138 -11.84 -9.09 2.76
N THR A 139 -12.72 -8.50 1.95
CA THR A 139 -12.96 -7.04 2.02
C THR A 139 -14.06 -6.80 3.05
N ASP A 140 -13.75 -6.14 4.17
CA ASP A 140 -14.70 -5.96 5.27
C ASP A 140 -15.17 -4.50 5.42
N ALA A 141 -14.52 -3.56 4.73
CA ALA A 141 -14.99 -2.21 4.53
C ALA A 141 -14.87 -1.82 3.06
N TYR A 142 -15.98 -1.41 2.44
CA TYR A 142 -16.05 -1.06 1.02
C TYR A 142 -16.25 0.43 0.81
N GLY A 143 -15.50 1.01 -0.13
CA GLY A 143 -15.84 2.27 -0.80
C GLY A 143 -16.04 3.48 0.11
N LYS A 144 -15.26 3.58 1.19
CA LYS A 144 -15.34 4.71 2.11
C LYS A 144 -14.79 5.98 1.47
N ALA A 145 -15.32 7.12 1.89
CA ALA A 145 -14.93 8.43 1.34
C ALA A 145 -13.47 8.80 1.65
N SER A 146 -12.92 8.27 2.74
CA SER A 146 -11.54 8.52 3.17
C SER A 146 -10.88 7.27 3.74
N LEU A 147 -9.54 7.28 3.76
CA LEU A 147 -8.75 6.26 4.47
C LEU A 147 -9.11 6.20 5.96
N SER A 148 -9.38 7.34 6.59
CA SER A 148 -9.79 7.40 8.00
C SER A 148 -11.10 6.65 8.23
N ASP A 149 -12.09 6.84 7.34
CA ASP A 149 -13.37 6.16 7.44
C ASP A 149 -13.25 4.65 7.20
N ALA A 150 -12.37 4.22 6.28
CA ALA A 150 -12.06 2.80 6.08
C ALA A 150 -11.43 2.15 7.32
N LYS A 151 -10.53 2.87 8.01
CA LYS A 151 -9.92 2.40 9.26
C LYS A 151 -10.92 2.36 10.42
N ALA A 152 -11.81 3.33 10.51
CA ALA A 152 -12.82 3.43 11.56
C ALA A 152 -14.02 2.49 11.35
N ALA A 153 -14.17 1.92 10.15
CA ALA A 153 -15.23 0.96 9.87
C ALA A 153 -15.14 -0.26 10.82
N PRO A 154 -16.28 -0.75 11.35
CA PRO A 154 -16.31 -1.97 12.15
C PRO A 154 -15.59 -3.12 11.45
N ASN A 155 -14.84 -3.93 12.20
CA ASN A 155 -14.29 -5.18 11.68
C ASN A 155 -15.42 -6.21 11.65
N LEU A 156 -15.75 -6.68 10.44
CA LEU A 156 -16.81 -7.65 10.20
C LEU A 156 -16.25 -9.00 9.76
N ALA A 157 -14.93 -9.11 9.65
CA ALA A 157 -14.27 -10.34 9.29
C ALA A 157 -14.19 -11.27 10.51
N ASP A 158 -14.74 -12.47 10.37
CA ASP A 158 -14.70 -13.56 11.33
C ASP A 158 -14.05 -14.78 10.68
N THR A 159 -13.02 -15.32 11.33
CA THR A 159 -12.25 -16.46 10.84
C THR A 159 -12.74 -17.79 11.38
N SER A 160 -13.80 -17.83 12.21
CA SER A 160 -14.31 -19.08 12.78
C SER A 160 -14.90 -20.04 11.74
N ASP A 161 -15.32 -19.53 10.58
CA ASP A 161 -15.98 -20.30 9.52
C ASP A 161 -15.62 -19.77 8.12
N ILE A 162 -14.32 -19.76 7.82
CA ILE A 162 -13.73 -19.22 6.57
C ILE A 162 -14.40 -19.72 5.29
N GLU A 163 -14.83 -20.99 5.27
CA GLU A 163 -15.34 -21.64 4.05
C GLU A 163 -16.80 -21.30 3.77
N ASN A 164 -17.59 -20.96 4.79
CA ASN A 164 -19.04 -20.78 4.61
C ASN A 164 -19.52 -19.36 4.94
N SER A 165 -18.77 -18.59 5.73
CA SER A 165 -19.20 -17.25 6.17
C SER A 165 -18.04 -16.38 6.66
N GLY A 166 -18.36 -15.30 7.36
CA GLY A 166 -17.37 -14.50 8.09
C GLY A 166 -16.64 -13.46 7.26
N CYS A 167 -17.02 -13.20 6.01
CA CYS A 167 -16.49 -12.05 5.29
C CYS A 167 -17.51 -10.89 5.16
N GLY A 168 -17.18 -9.77 5.81
CA GLY A 168 -17.85 -8.49 5.62
C GLY A 168 -19.32 -8.44 6.07
N SER A 169 -20.04 -7.40 5.65
CA SER A 169 -21.45 -7.18 6.03
C SER A 169 -22.44 -8.18 5.43
N PHE A 170 -22.01 -9.00 4.46
CA PHE A 170 -22.88 -9.89 3.70
C PHE A 170 -22.83 -11.34 4.20
N ASN A 171 -22.05 -11.65 5.24
CA ASN A 171 -21.76 -13.02 5.68
C ASN A 171 -21.32 -13.91 4.50
N SER A 172 -20.63 -13.35 3.51
CA SER A 172 -20.09 -14.13 2.41
C SER A 172 -18.92 -14.99 2.91
N PRO A 173 -18.61 -16.11 2.25
CA PRO A 173 -17.38 -16.83 2.51
C PRO A 173 -16.17 -15.96 2.18
N TRP A 174 -15.01 -16.30 2.75
CA TRP A 174 -13.75 -15.66 2.38
C TRP A 174 -13.31 -16.08 0.97
N SER A 175 -12.60 -15.20 0.26
CA SER A 175 -12.01 -15.51 -1.05
C SER A 175 -10.72 -16.31 -0.86
N LEU A 176 -10.71 -17.57 -1.30
CA LEU A 176 -9.50 -18.40 -1.36
C LEU A 176 -8.57 -17.90 -2.47
N MET A 177 -7.34 -17.52 -2.13
CA MET A 177 -6.36 -17.03 -3.10
C MET A 177 -5.42 -18.16 -3.52
N ILE A 178 -5.58 -18.63 -4.76
CA ILE A 178 -4.70 -19.65 -5.37
C ILE A 178 -3.58 -18.93 -6.10
N ARG A 179 -2.32 -19.29 -5.82
CA ARG A 179 -1.17 -18.70 -6.50
C ARG A 179 -1.07 -19.22 -7.94
N LEU A 180 -0.86 -18.31 -8.89
CA LEU A 180 -0.64 -18.60 -10.31
C LEU A 180 0.86 -18.67 -10.66
#